data_AF-A0A8K9XM59-F1
#
_entry.id   AF-A0A8K9XM59-F1
#
_cell.length_a   1.000
_cell.length_b   1.000
_cell.length_c   1.000
_cell.angle_alpha   90.00
_cell.angle_beta   90.00
_cell.angle_gamma   90.00
#
_symmetry.space_group_name_H-M   'P 1'
#
loop_
_entity.id
_entity.type
_entity.pdbx_description
1 polymer ?
#
loop_
_entity_poly.entity_id
_entity_poly.type
_entity_poly.pdbx_seq_one_letter_code
_entity_poly.pdbx_strand_id
1 'polypeptide(L)'
;MALQGSEEIEEQLAEPEEVGDEDVSISPAEEITLTVGPGGEEDTDPLLLPWDRFSAWLHCICVVGFDLELGQAVEVIYPHHSKLSEKEKTSICYLSFPDSNSGCLGDTQFCFRFRQASGRKSSLGCFLDQFDRDAPVCLKRDQGHYYGYVYFRQVRDKSLKRGYFQKSLVLISKLPYVTFFHSLLKLVAPEYFEKQEPCLEAACNDIDRWPTPHPGKILVLPIMGTVMKVRIPTCYDKPGTSQLVQSTQNDNLVSIVLPTVHEVDLFTCFHPVFFHIQMLWELVLLGEALVVMAPSPAESSDTVLALVSCISPLRYCSDFRPYFTIHDSEFKEYTTRTQAPPSVILGVTNPFFAKTLQHWPHIIRIGDMKQAGETCFHIHIASSLCH
;
A
#
# COMPACT_ATOMS: atom_id res chain seq x y z
N MET A 1 53.26 27.16 19.74
CA MET A 1 54.73 27.13 19.60
C MET A 1 55.35 27.21 20.98
N ALA A 2 56.51 26.61 21.21
CA ALA A 2 57.02 26.02 22.47
C ALA A 2 56.51 24.57 22.63
N LEU A 3 57.24 23.50 22.28
CA LEU A 3 58.64 23.04 22.52
C LEU A 3 58.81 22.23 23.81
N GLN A 4 58.88 20.91 23.61
CA GLN A 4 59.66 19.84 24.28
C GLN A 4 59.10 18.54 23.68
N GLY A 5 59.85 17.59 23.11
CA GLY A 5 61.25 17.18 23.34
C GLY A 5 61.16 15.69 23.74
N SER A 6 61.14 14.76 22.79
CA SER A 6 62.31 14.11 22.15
C SER A 6 62.94 13.01 23.01
N GLU A 7 62.82 11.75 22.58
CA GLU A 7 63.93 10.78 22.51
C GLU A 7 63.52 9.52 21.73
N GLU A 8 64.50 8.88 21.08
CA GLU A 8 64.38 7.75 20.15
C GLU A 8 64.80 6.44 20.82
N ILE A 9 64.67 5.30 20.09
CA ILE A 9 65.67 4.20 19.92
C ILE A 9 64.97 2.85 19.61
N GLU A 10 65.08 2.42 18.34
CA GLU A 10 65.67 1.15 17.82
C GLU A 10 65.95 -0.02 18.81
N GLU A 11 65.96 -1.33 18.48
CA GLU A 11 65.93 -2.13 17.24
C GLU A 11 65.84 -3.65 17.63
N GLN A 12 65.71 -4.57 16.65
CA GLN A 12 66.33 -5.94 16.54
C GLN A 12 65.44 -7.20 16.37
N LEU A 13 66.02 -8.17 15.64
CA LEU A 13 65.42 -9.36 14.99
C LEU A 13 65.72 -10.68 15.73
N ALA A 14 64.96 -11.77 15.45
CA ALA A 14 65.48 -13.11 15.10
C ALA A 14 64.35 -14.14 14.78
N GLU A 15 64.66 -15.14 13.94
CA GLU A 15 63.84 -16.31 13.52
C GLU A 15 64.36 -17.63 14.20
N PRO A 16 64.14 -18.88 13.70
CA PRO A 16 62.90 -19.69 13.46
C PRO A 16 62.90 -21.12 14.09
N GLU A 17 61.79 -21.88 13.92
CA GLU A 17 61.62 -23.39 13.97
C GLU A 17 62.02 -24.16 15.27
N GLU A 18 61.59 -25.39 15.60
CA GLU A 18 60.99 -26.56 14.89
C GLU A 18 60.18 -27.47 15.89
N VAL A 19 59.84 -28.73 15.53
CA VAL A 19 59.20 -29.85 16.31
C VAL A 19 57.65 -29.80 16.44
N GLY A 20 56.87 -30.87 16.24
CA GLY A 20 57.15 -32.25 15.78
C GLY A 20 56.03 -33.28 16.09
N ASP A 21 55.31 -33.69 15.03
CA ASP A 21 54.44 -34.87 14.71
C ASP A 21 53.68 -35.79 15.72
N GLU A 22 52.70 -36.53 15.15
CA GLU A 22 51.96 -37.73 15.65
C GLU A 22 50.89 -37.53 16.79
N ASP A 23 49.69 -38.15 16.81
CA ASP A 23 48.96 -39.05 15.88
C ASP A 23 47.42 -39.11 16.21
N VAL A 24 46.65 -39.82 15.37
CA VAL A 24 45.36 -40.57 15.59
C VAL A 24 44.13 -40.15 14.74
N SER A 25 43.36 -41.17 14.33
CA SER A 25 42.54 -41.35 13.12
C SER A 25 41.00 -41.28 13.26
N ILE A 26 40.32 -40.77 12.20
CA ILE A 26 39.27 -41.42 11.34
C ILE A 26 38.47 -42.59 11.98
N SER A 27 37.13 -42.73 12.01
CA SER A 27 35.93 -42.15 11.32
C SER A 27 34.62 -42.64 12.06
N PRO A 28 33.34 -42.60 11.55
CA PRO A 28 32.70 -41.93 10.38
C PRO A 28 31.36 -41.19 10.73
N ALA A 29 30.60 -40.78 9.69
CA ALA A 29 29.28 -40.17 9.80
C ALA A 29 28.15 -41.15 10.17
N GLU A 30 27.15 -40.70 10.93
CA GLU A 30 25.87 -41.40 11.12
C GLU A 30 24.85 -40.97 10.05
N GLU A 31 24.51 -41.90 9.17
CA GLU A 31 23.47 -41.76 8.15
C GLU A 31 22.10 -42.10 8.76
N ILE A 32 21.36 -41.09 9.23
CA ILE A 32 20.00 -41.30 9.76
C ILE A 32 19.02 -41.48 8.60
N THR A 33 18.81 -42.74 8.23
CA THR A 33 17.82 -43.19 7.25
C THR A 33 16.40 -42.75 7.67
N LEU A 34 15.82 -41.78 6.97
CA LEU A 34 14.38 -41.47 7.09
C LEU A 34 13.57 -42.41 6.19
N THR A 35 12.70 -43.22 6.81
CA THR A 35 11.78 -44.12 6.11
C THR A 35 10.70 -43.35 5.38
N VAL A 36 10.71 -43.38 4.04
CA VAL A 36 9.66 -42.78 3.21
C VAL A 36 8.37 -43.59 3.31
N GLY A 37 7.37 -43.04 3.99
CA GLY A 37 5.97 -43.47 3.89
C GLY A 37 5.27 -42.81 2.69
N PRO A 38 4.34 -43.50 2.00
CA PRO A 38 3.69 -42.94 0.82
C PRO A 38 2.45 -42.10 1.18
N GLY A 39 2.38 -40.88 0.66
CA GLY A 39 1.12 -40.15 0.50
C GLY A 39 0.81 -39.08 1.56
N GLY A 40 1.48 -37.93 1.43
CA GLY A 40 1.09 -36.66 2.05
C GLY A 40 1.91 -35.54 1.44
N GLU A 41 1.25 -34.55 0.82
CA GLU A 41 1.90 -33.26 0.53
C GLU A 41 1.99 -32.50 1.86
N GLU A 42 2.98 -32.85 2.68
CA GLU A 42 3.37 -32.01 3.80
C GLU A 42 4.01 -30.74 3.21
N ASP A 43 3.28 -29.62 3.29
CA ASP A 43 3.85 -28.28 3.13
C ASP A 43 5.00 -28.17 4.15
N THR A 44 6.24 -28.39 3.69
CA THR A 44 7.44 -28.07 4.46
C THR A 44 7.49 -26.56 4.58
N ASP A 45 6.80 -26.05 5.60
CA ASP A 45 6.84 -24.64 5.98
C ASP A 45 8.33 -24.26 6.06
N PRO A 46 8.82 -23.34 5.21
CA PRO A 46 10.20 -22.89 5.31
C PRO A 46 10.44 -22.30 6.70
N LEU A 47 11.70 -22.17 7.12
CA LEU A 47 12.05 -21.57 8.42
C LEU A 47 11.72 -20.06 8.44
N LEU A 48 10.43 -19.76 8.54
CA LEU A 48 9.86 -18.42 8.60
C LEU A 48 10.26 -17.78 9.93
N LEU A 49 10.79 -16.57 9.85
CA LEU A 49 11.07 -15.74 11.00
C LEU A 49 9.76 -15.14 11.54
N PRO A 50 9.72 -14.73 12.82
CA PRO A 50 8.62 -13.94 13.35
C PRO A 50 8.37 -12.73 12.44
N TRP A 51 7.11 -12.45 12.13
CA TRP A 51 6.67 -11.37 11.22
C TRP A 51 6.90 -11.58 9.72
N ASP A 52 7.39 -12.74 9.26
CA ASP A 52 7.49 -13.04 7.82
C ASP A 52 6.11 -13.25 7.18
N ARG A 53 5.15 -13.86 7.88
CA ARG A 53 3.77 -14.05 7.40
C ARG A 53 3.04 -12.71 7.36
N PHE A 54 3.24 -11.86 8.38
CA PHE A 54 2.81 -10.46 8.35
C PHE A 54 3.39 -9.72 7.15
N SER A 55 4.71 -9.83 6.93
CA SER A 55 5.44 -9.18 5.84
C SER A 55 4.99 -9.60 4.44
N ALA A 56 4.34 -10.76 4.30
CA ALA A 56 3.73 -11.19 3.06
C ALA A 56 2.51 -10.35 2.65
N TRP A 57 1.79 -9.80 3.64
CA TRP A 57 0.54 -9.02 3.51
C TRP A 57 0.73 -7.52 3.69
N LEU A 58 1.50 -7.09 4.70
CA LEU A 58 1.69 -5.70 5.09
C LEU A 58 3.17 -5.41 5.33
N HIS A 59 3.63 -4.21 4.98
CA HIS A 59 4.93 -3.69 5.41
C HIS A 59 4.87 -3.16 6.85
N CYS A 60 3.81 -2.43 7.19
CA CYS A 60 3.49 -2.00 8.54
C CYS A 60 2.06 -1.43 8.63
N ILE A 61 1.57 -1.27 9.85
CA ILE A 61 0.46 -0.41 10.22
C ILE A 61 1.03 0.88 10.80
N CYS A 62 0.51 2.03 10.37
CA CYS A 62 0.86 3.34 10.90
C CYS A 62 -0.36 4.03 11.50
N VAL A 63 -0.17 4.67 12.64
CA VAL A 63 -1.11 5.62 13.22
C VAL A 63 -0.57 7.02 12.94
N VAL A 64 -1.38 7.87 12.33
CA VAL A 64 -1.03 9.27 12.05
C VAL A 64 -2.00 10.19 12.78
N GLY A 65 -1.49 11.02 13.69
CA GLY A 65 -2.25 12.02 14.42
C GLY A 65 -2.05 13.43 13.88
N PHE A 66 -2.85 14.37 14.39
CA PHE A 66 -2.62 15.80 14.20
C PHE A 66 -2.12 16.42 15.51
N ASP A 67 -0.83 16.75 15.56
CA ASP A 67 -0.23 17.54 16.63
C ASP A 67 -0.36 19.05 16.34
N LEU A 68 -0.48 19.86 17.39
CA LEU A 68 -0.70 21.30 17.25
C LEU A 68 0.54 22.10 16.85
N GLU A 69 1.74 21.58 17.14
CA GLU A 69 3.03 22.24 16.89
C GLU A 69 3.70 21.67 15.63
N LEU A 70 3.64 20.35 15.45
CA LEU A 70 4.28 19.61 14.36
C LEU A 70 3.36 19.40 13.13
N GLY A 71 2.04 19.47 13.30
CA GLY A 71 1.08 19.11 12.26
C GLY A 71 0.84 17.60 12.18
N GLN A 72 0.73 17.03 10.98
CA GLN A 72 0.52 15.59 10.80
C GLN A 72 1.79 14.81 11.18
N ALA A 73 1.68 13.91 12.16
CA ALA A 73 2.80 13.13 12.68
C ALA A 73 2.44 11.65 12.80
N VAL A 74 3.40 10.75 12.48
CA VAL A 74 3.28 9.32 12.80
C VAL A 74 3.46 9.15 14.30
N GLU A 75 2.40 8.71 14.99
CA GLU A 75 2.44 8.41 16.42
C GLU A 75 2.98 7.00 16.69
N VAL A 76 2.50 6.01 15.91
CA VAL A 76 2.79 4.59 16.12
C VAL A 76 3.11 3.92 14.78
N ILE A 77 4.11 3.05 14.79
CA ILE A 77 4.40 2.10 13.71
C ILE A 77 4.37 0.70 14.34
N TYR A 78 3.58 -0.21 13.76
CA TYR A 78 3.51 -1.62 14.17
C TYR A 78 3.72 -2.55 12.96
N PRO A 79 4.45 -3.67 13.07
CA PRO A 79 5.33 -4.04 14.18
C PRO A 79 6.41 -3.01 14.45
N HIS A 80 6.81 -2.81 15.72
CA HIS A 80 7.74 -1.74 16.11
C HIS A 80 9.14 -1.82 15.47
N HIS A 81 9.53 -2.99 14.98
CA HIS A 81 10.80 -3.19 14.25
C HIS A 81 10.70 -2.80 12.76
N SER A 82 9.50 -2.46 12.26
CA SER A 82 9.26 -2.09 10.86
C SER A 82 9.98 -0.80 10.51
N LYS A 83 10.80 -0.85 9.46
CA LYS A 83 11.63 0.29 9.06
C LYS A 83 10.95 1.11 7.96
N LEU A 84 10.70 2.38 8.26
CA LEU A 84 10.35 3.42 7.31
C LEU A 84 11.45 4.49 7.35
N SER A 85 11.81 5.04 6.19
CA SER A 85 12.72 6.18 6.09
C SER A 85 11.96 7.46 6.43
N GLU A 86 12.67 8.51 6.83
CA GLU A 86 12.02 9.80 7.13
C GLU A 86 11.20 10.33 5.95
N LYS A 87 11.69 10.17 4.71
CA LYS A 87 10.93 10.53 3.50
C LYS A 87 9.59 9.78 3.41
N GLU A 88 9.59 8.48 3.64
CA GLU A 88 8.38 7.65 3.61
C GLU A 88 7.43 8.02 4.75
N LYS A 89 7.93 8.27 5.97
CA LYS A 89 7.13 8.78 7.09
C LYS A 89 6.47 10.13 6.75
N THR A 90 7.22 11.07 6.18
CA THR A 90 6.69 12.37 5.75
C THR A 90 5.62 12.21 4.67
N SER A 91 5.82 11.35 3.67
CA SER A 91 4.80 11.02 2.68
C SER A 91 3.55 10.43 3.33
N ILE A 92 3.69 9.48 4.26
CA ILE A 92 2.57 8.88 4.99
C ILE A 92 1.82 9.96 5.80
N CYS A 93 2.51 10.85 6.53
CA CYS A 93 1.88 11.95 7.27
C CYS A 93 0.93 12.78 6.40
N TYR A 94 1.43 13.30 5.27
CA TYR A 94 0.67 14.22 4.43
C TYR A 94 -0.36 13.54 3.54
N LEU A 95 -0.13 12.30 3.11
CA LEU A 95 -1.08 11.55 2.28
C LEU A 95 -2.19 10.89 3.11
N SER A 96 -2.04 10.77 4.44
CA SER A 96 -3.06 10.16 5.31
C SER A 96 -4.14 11.12 5.78
N PHE A 97 -4.09 12.40 5.40
CA PHE A 97 -5.06 13.43 5.77
C PHE A 97 -5.65 14.10 4.51
N PRO A 98 -6.92 14.55 4.55
CA PRO A 98 -7.48 15.41 3.51
C PRO A 98 -6.71 16.75 3.39
N ASP A 99 -6.26 17.09 2.19
CA ASP A 99 -5.52 18.33 1.83
C ASP A 99 -6.47 19.54 1.72
N SER A 100 -7.74 19.37 2.07
CA SER A 100 -8.77 20.39 2.05
C SER A 100 -9.83 20.10 3.10
N ASN A 101 -10.18 21.12 3.88
CA ASN A 101 -11.10 21.03 5.03
C ASN A 101 -12.59 20.86 4.64
N SER A 102 -12.89 20.51 3.39
CA SER A 102 -14.25 20.34 2.87
C SER A 102 -14.78 18.92 3.11
N GLY A 103 -15.97 18.81 3.68
CA GLY A 103 -16.82 17.60 3.61
C GLY A 103 -16.43 16.41 4.49
N CYS A 104 -15.19 16.27 4.95
CA CYS A 104 -14.67 15.06 5.59
C CYS A 104 -15.08 14.88 7.08
N LEU A 105 -16.34 15.13 7.45
CA LEU A 105 -16.84 14.85 8.81
C LEU A 105 -17.27 13.39 8.96
N GLY A 106 -16.85 12.75 10.06
CA GLY A 106 -17.08 11.33 10.31
C GLY A 106 -15.87 10.49 9.93
N ASP A 107 -16.12 9.31 9.39
CA ASP A 107 -15.09 8.37 8.96
C ASP A 107 -14.99 8.35 7.43
N THR A 108 -13.78 8.28 6.89
CA THR A 108 -13.52 8.28 5.44
C THR A 108 -12.41 7.30 5.13
N GLN A 109 -12.63 6.43 4.13
CA GLN A 109 -11.62 5.52 3.61
C GLN A 109 -11.18 5.95 2.22
N PHE A 110 -9.89 5.82 1.95
CA PHE A 110 -9.27 6.15 0.67
C PHE A 110 -7.89 5.51 0.61
N CYS A 111 -7.25 5.53 -0.55
CA CYS A 111 -5.88 5.05 -0.68
C CYS A 111 -4.96 6.05 -1.40
N PHE A 112 -3.66 5.88 -1.18
CA PHE A 112 -2.60 6.57 -1.89
C PHE A 112 -1.50 5.59 -2.31
N ARG A 113 -0.71 5.99 -3.31
CA ARG A 113 0.45 5.22 -3.79
C ARG A 113 1.66 6.14 -3.83
N PHE A 114 2.77 5.70 -3.23
CA PHE A 114 3.96 6.52 -3.02
C PHE A 114 5.24 5.73 -3.30
N ARG A 115 6.28 6.44 -3.76
CA ARG A 115 7.56 5.85 -4.20
C ARG A 115 8.37 5.35 -3.00
N GLN A 116 8.73 4.07 -3.01
CA GLN A 116 9.56 3.44 -1.99
C GLN A 116 10.98 4.04 -2.01
N ALA A 117 11.63 4.15 -0.85
CA ALA A 117 13.02 4.59 -0.77
C ALA A 117 14.00 3.58 -1.44
N SER A 118 14.85 4.08 -2.34
CA SER A 118 15.84 3.29 -3.07
C SER A 118 16.81 2.53 -2.15
N GLY A 119 17.24 1.34 -2.58
CA GLY A 119 18.28 0.55 -1.89
C GLY A 119 17.77 -0.54 -0.94
N ARG A 120 16.46 -0.61 -0.66
CA ARG A 120 15.89 -1.74 0.11
C ARG A 120 15.74 -3.00 -0.76
N LYS A 121 16.67 -3.95 -0.60
CA LYS A 121 16.44 -5.35 -0.97
C LYS A 121 15.98 -6.10 0.27
N SER A 122 14.77 -6.69 0.23
CA SER A 122 14.34 -7.66 1.25
C SER A 122 14.77 -9.05 0.81
N SER A 123 15.38 -9.83 1.70
CA SER A 123 15.67 -11.25 1.47
C SER A 123 14.40 -12.05 1.19
N LEU A 124 13.30 -11.70 1.85
CA LEU A 124 11.97 -12.27 1.63
C LEU A 124 11.41 -11.95 0.23
N GLY A 125 11.97 -10.98 -0.49
CA GLY A 125 11.49 -10.56 -1.82
C GLY A 125 11.50 -11.70 -2.84
N CYS A 126 12.58 -12.49 -2.89
CA CYS A 126 12.68 -13.63 -3.81
C CYS A 126 11.67 -14.75 -3.50
N PHE A 127 11.31 -14.93 -2.23
CA PHE A 127 10.29 -15.88 -1.80
C PHE A 127 8.88 -15.37 -2.15
N LEU A 128 8.59 -14.10 -1.85
CA LEU A 128 7.29 -13.47 -2.14
C LEU A 128 7.00 -13.32 -3.64
N ASP A 129 8.03 -13.05 -4.47
CA ASP A 129 7.92 -12.97 -5.93
C ASP A 129 7.43 -14.30 -6.54
N GLN A 130 7.71 -15.44 -5.91
CA GLN A 130 7.24 -16.77 -6.37
C GLN A 130 5.71 -16.90 -6.26
N PHE A 131 5.09 -16.28 -5.24
CA PHE A 131 3.63 -16.27 -5.06
C PHE A 131 2.91 -15.32 -6.03
N ASP A 132 3.60 -14.30 -6.55
CA ASP A 132 3.06 -13.39 -7.58
C ASP A 132 3.11 -13.98 -9.00
N ARG A 133 3.67 -15.17 -9.20
CA ARG A 133 3.79 -15.82 -10.53
C ARG A 133 2.42 -15.92 -11.22
N ASP A 134 1.45 -16.49 -10.51
CA ASP A 134 0.13 -16.82 -11.04
C ASP A 134 -0.93 -15.72 -10.81
N ALA A 135 -0.53 -14.57 -10.26
CA ALA A 135 -1.41 -13.41 -10.10
C ALA A 135 -1.67 -12.72 -11.46
N PRO A 136 -2.87 -12.14 -11.70
CA PRO A 136 -3.13 -11.24 -12.82
C PRO A 136 -2.13 -10.09 -12.88
N VAL A 137 -1.78 -9.62 -14.08
CA VAL A 137 -0.70 -8.63 -14.26
C VAL A 137 -1.00 -7.29 -13.57
N CYS A 138 -2.27 -6.89 -13.49
CA CYS A 138 -2.74 -5.72 -12.76
C CYS A 138 -2.62 -5.85 -11.22
N LEU A 139 -2.40 -7.05 -10.69
CA LEU A 139 -2.32 -7.34 -9.25
C LEU A 139 -0.93 -7.71 -8.74
N LYS A 140 0.07 -7.79 -9.62
CA LYS A 140 1.46 -8.05 -9.21
C LYS A 140 2.01 -6.86 -8.44
N ARG A 141 2.83 -7.14 -7.41
CA ARG A 141 3.47 -6.09 -6.60
C ARG A 141 4.31 -5.16 -7.48
N ASP A 142 4.24 -3.86 -7.19
CA ASP A 142 5.18 -2.88 -7.72
C ASP A 142 6.40 -2.81 -6.80
N GLN A 143 7.59 -3.15 -7.31
CA GLN A 143 8.80 -3.13 -6.50
C GLN A 143 9.25 -1.70 -6.13
N GLY A 144 8.81 -0.68 -6.87
CA GLY A 144 9.17 0.73 -6.66
C GLY A 144 8.20 1.52 -5.79
N HIS A 145 7.05 0.96 -5.41
CA HIS A 145 5.99 1.71 -4.72
C HIS A 145 5.34 0.93 -3.58
N TYR A 146 4.82 1.67 -2.61
CA TYR A 146 3.89 1.17 -1.60
C TYR A 146 2.50 1.77 -1.82
N TYR A 147 1.48 1.02 -1.41
CA TYR A 147 0.11 1.46 -1.25
C TYR A 147 -0.15 1.75 0.23
N GLY A 148 -0.72 2.93 0.52
CA GLY A 148 -1.26 3.27 1.83
C GLY A 148 -2.78 3.25 1.76
N TYR A 149 -3.41 2.36 2.54
CA TYR A 149 -4.86 2.30 2.72
C TYR A 149 -5.21 3.02 4.00
N VAL A 150 -6.10 4.01 3.93
CA VAL A 150 -6.37 4.95 5.03
C VAL A 150 -7.78 4.73 5.57
N TYR A 151 -7.90 4.78 6.89
CA TYR A 151 -9.14 5.06 7.61
C TYR A 151 -8.93 6.34 8.41
N PHE A 152 -9.43 7.45 7.88
CA PHE A 152 -9.39 8.76 8.54
C PHE A 152 -10.67 8.96 9.35
N ARG A 153 -10.53 9.39 10.60
CA ARG A 153 -11.63 9.77 11.49
C ARG A 153 -11.51 11.25 11.85
N GLN A 154 -12.55 12.01 11.56
CA GLN A 154 -12.71 13.40 11.99
C GLN A 154 -14.05 13.63 12.70
N VAL A 155 -13.99 13.80 14.02
CA VAL A 155 -15.17 13.98 14.89
C VAL A 155 -15.09 15.34 15.58
N ARG A 156 -16.23 16.01 15.78
CA ARG A 156 -16.28 17.24 16.58
C ARG A 156 -15.96 16.95 18.04
N ASP A 157 -14.93 17.60 18.55
CA ASP A 157 -14.54 17.52 19.95
C ASP A 157 -14.31 18.94 20.49
N LYS A 158 -15.16 19.36 21.42
CA LYS A 158 -15.11 20.70 22.03
C LYS A 158 -14.00 20.83 23.09
N SER A 159 -13.41 19.73 23.55
CA SER A 159 -12.29 19.74 24.50
C SER A 159 -10.96 20.09 23.82
N LEU A 160 -10.84 19.83 22.52
CA LEU A 160 -9.65 20.10 21.72
C LEU A 160 -9.65 21.53 21.17
N LYS A 161 -8.48 22.19 21.20
CA LYS A 161 -8.32 23.61 20.76
C LYS A 161 -8.78 23.87 19.32
N ARG A 162 -8.76 22.86 18.44
CA ARG A 162 -9.22 22.96 17.04
C ARG A 162 -10.72 22.66 16.85
N GLY A 163 -11.44 22.20 17.89
CA GLY A 163 -12.84 21.81 17.81
C GLY A 163 -13.11 20.45 17.14
N TYR A 164 -12.05 19.73 16.75
CA TYR A 164 -12.11 18.43 16.09
C TYR A 164 -10.99 17.51 16.57
N PHE A 165 -11.33 16.25 16.80
CA PHE A 165 -10.41 15.12 16.80
C PHE A 165 -10.16 14.71 15.35
N GLN A 166 -8.89 14.51 14.95
CA GLN A 166 -8.51 14.08 13.60
C GLN A 166 -7.37 13.06 13.71
N LYS A 167 -7.59 11.84 13.21
CA LYS A 167 -6.61 10.74 13.31
C LYS A 167 -6.81 9.72 12.19
N SER A 168 -5.73 9.14 11.69
CA SER A 168 -5.74 8.13 10.63
C SER A 168 -5.09 6.82 11.09
N LEU A 169 -5.76 5.70 10.82
CA LEU A 169 -5.12 4.38 10.81
C LEU A 169 -4.79 4.03 9.36
N VAL A 170 -3.56 3.57 9.11
CA VAL A 170 -3.02 3.39 7.76
C VAL A 170 -2.38 2.02 7.63
N LEU A 171 -2.81 1.22 6.65
CA LEU A 171 -2.15 -0.03 6.29
C LEU A 171 -1.20 0.22 5.12
N ILE A 172 0.10 -0.06 5.29
CA ILE A 172 1.09 0.05 4.22
C ILE A 172 1.33 -1.34 3.63
N SER A 173 1.11 -1.53 2.34
CA SER A 173 1.34 -2.80 1.64
C SER A 173 2.02 -2.61 0.27
N LYS A 174 2.55 -3.71 -0.28
CA LYS A 174 2.94 -3.83 -1.68
C LYS A 174 1.84 -4.42 -2.58
N LEU A 175 0.81 -5.00 -1.97
CA LEU A 175 -0.29 -5.67 -2.65
C LEU A 175 -1.37 -4.64 -3.01
N PRO A 176 -1.81 -4.53 -4.28
CA PRO A 176 -2.85 -3.60 -4.72
C PRO A 176 -4.28 -4.09 -4.38
N TYR A 177 -4.50 -4.64 -3.18
CA TYR A 177 -5.76 -5.28 -2.78
C TYR A 177 -6.70 -4.30 -2.07
N VAL A 178 -7.15 -3.28 -2.80
CA VAL A 178 -7.94 -2.15 -2.29
C VAL A 178 -9.16 -2.59 -1.47
N THR A 179 -10.01 -3.44 -2.06
CA THR A 179 -11.26 -3.92 -1.45
C THR A 179 -11.00 -4.79 -0.22
N PHE A 180 -9.90 -5.54 -0.21
CA PHE A 180 -9.47 -6.32 0.95
C PHE A 180 -9.01 -5.42 2.11
N PHE A 181 -8.08 -4.48 1.86
CA PHE A 181 -7.52 -3.64 2.92
C PHE A 181 -8.52 -2.60 3.44
N HIS A 182 -9.42 -2.07 2.60
CA HIS A 182 -10.55 -1.28 3.08
C HIS A 182 -11.48 -2.10 3.99
N SER A 183 -11.78 -3.35 3.63
CA SER A 183 -12.56 -4.26 4.48
C SER A 183 -11.86 -4.58 5.81
N LEU A 184 -10.55 -4.81 5.79
CA LEU A 184 -9.74 -5.04 6.99
C LEU A 184 -9.73 -3.81 7.92
N LEU A 185 -9.57 -2.62 7.36
CA LEU A 185 -9.64 -1.35 8.11
C LEU A 185 -11.01 -1.12 8.77
N LYS A 186 -12.12 -1.55 8.14
CA LYS A 186 -13.47 -1.47 8.77
C LYS A 186 -13.60 -2.33 10.03
N LEU A 187 -12.73 -3.34 10.21
CA LEU A 187 -12.65 -4.13 11.43
C LEU A 187 -11.66 -3.53 12.43
N VAL A 188 -10.43 -3.24 11.99
CA VAL A 188 -9.34 -2.84 12.88
C VAL A 188 -9.45 -1.37 13.35
N ALA A 189 -9.94 -0.45 12.52
CA ALA A 189 -9.95 0.97 12.88
C ALA A 189 -10.94 1.32 14.01
N PRO A 190 -12.21 0.85 14.01
CA PRO A 190 -13.13 1.13 15.13
C PRO A 190 -12.58 0.60 16.46
N GLU A 191 -12.11 -0.65 16.46
CA GLU A 191 -11.49 -1.30 17.62
C GLU A 191 -10.24 -0.54 18.11
N TYR A 192 -9.38 -0.07 17.20
CA TYR A 192 -8.23 0.77 17.55
C TYR A 192 -8.65 2.10 18.19
N PHE A 193 -9.68 2.78 17.67
CA PHE A 193 -10.10 4.06 18.25
C PHE A 193 -10.71 3.91 19.66
N GLU A 194 -11.22 2.73 20.01
CA GLU A 194 -11.71 2.42 21.36
C GLU A 194 -10.60 1.88 22.29
N LYS A 195 -9.78 0.94 21.82
CA LYS A 195 -8.83 0.15 22.63
C LYS A 195 -7.37 0.54 22.49
N GLN A 196 -7.03 1.43 21.54
CA GLN A 196 -5.69 1.92 21.23
C GLN A 196 -4.69 0.79 20.89
N GLU A 197 -3.40 0.98 21.16
CA GLU A 197 -2.29 0.13 20.69
C GLU A 197 -2.41 -1.39 20.96
N PRO A 198 -2.94 -1.87 22.11
CA PRO A 198 -3.13 -3.31 22.34
C PRO A 198 -3.99 -4.01 21.28
N CYS A 199 -4.93 -3.28 20.64
CA CYS A 199 -5.68 -3.79 19.50
C CYS A 199 -4.81 -4.01 18.27
N LEU A 200 -3.84 -3.13 18.01
CA LEU A 200 -2.92 -3.26 16.87
C LEU A 200 -1.95 -4.41 17.07
N GLU A 201 -1.45 -4.61 18.29
CA GLU A 201 -0.65 -5.77 18.65
C GLU A 201 -1.42 -7.08 18.40
N ALA A 202 -2.64 -7.19 18.93
CA ALA A 202 -3.46 -8.37 18.72
C ALA A 202 -3.79 -8.58 17.22
N ALA A 203 -4.15 -7.52 16.49
CA ALA A 203 -4.43 -7.58 15.06
C ALA A 203 -3.21 -8.03 14.22
N CYS A 204 -2.02 -7.56 14.56
CA CYS A 204 -0.82 -7.96 13.83
C CYS A 204 -0.37 -9.38 14.18
N ASN A 205 -0.57 -9.85 15.42
CA ASN A 205 -0.39 -11.25 15.79
C ASN A 205 -1.38 -12.19 15.08
N ASP A 206 -2.62 -11.76 14.85
CA ASP A 206 -3.59 -12.49 14.01
C ASP A 206 -3.10 -12.55 12.55
N ILE A 207 -2.65 -11.42 11.99
CA ILE A 207 -2.13 -11.33 10.61
C ILE A 207 -0.86 -12.16 10.42
N ASP A 208 0.04 -12.24 11.41
CA ASP A 208 1.24 -13.10 11.33
C ASP A 208 0.94 -14.60 11.44
N ARG A 209 -0.32 -14.99 11.66
CA ARG A 209 -0.78 -16.39 11.58
C ARG A 209 -1.45 -16.71 10.25
N TRP A 210 -1.59 -15.73 9.36
CA TRP A 210 -2.25 -15.95 8.08
C TRP A 210 -1.41 -16.84 7.14
N PRO A 211 -2.06 -17.64 6.27
CA PRO A 211 -1.40 -18.17 5.08
C PRO A 211 -0.85 -17.04 4.20
N THR A 212 0.18 -17.32 3.40
CA THR A 212 0.69 -16.35 2.43
C THR A 212 -0.38 -15.99 1.40
N PRO A 213 -0.38 -14.77 0.83
CA PRO A 213 -1.37 -14.34 -0.15
C PRO A 213 -1.12 -15.04 -1.50
N HIS A 214 -1.64 -16.27 -1.63
CA HIS A 214 -1.46 -17.11 -2.80
C HIS A 214 -2.68 -17.07 -3.75
N PRO A 215 -2.49 -16.75 -5.04
CA PRO A 215 -3.54 -16.80 -6.07
C PRO A 215 -4.28 -18.15 -6.14
N GLY A 216 -5.57 -18.11 -6.44
CA GLY A 216 -6.38 -19.26 -6.85
C GLY A 216 -7.06 -20.04 -5.73
N LYS A 217 -6.45 -20.10 -4.54
CA LYS A 217 -7.04 -20.74 -3.36
C LYS A 217 -7.95 -19.77 -2.59
N ILE A 218 -8.95 -20.31 -1.88
CA ILE A 218 -9.72 -19.56 -0.89
C ILE A 218 -8.89 -19.50 0.40
N LEU A 219 -8.65 -18.29 0.88
CA LEU A 219 -7.93 -17.96 2.09
C LEU A 219 -8.94 -17.74 3.23
N VAL A 220 -8.62 -18.28 4.41
CA VAL A 220 -9.38 -18.10 5.64
C VAL A 220 -8.49 -17.31 6.60
N LEU A 221 -8.89 -16.08 6.91
CA LEU A 221 -8.07 -15.07 7.58
C LEU A 221 -8.77 -14.61 8.87
N PRO A 222 -8.48 -15.22 10.03
CA PRO A 222 -9.00 -14.79 11.32
C PRO A 222 -8.43 -13.43 11.73
N ILE A 223 -9.27 -12.54 12.24
CA ILE A 223 -8.89 -11.19 12.70
C ILE A 223 -9.92 -10.67 13.70
N MET A 224 -9.49 -10.27 14.91
CA MET A 224 -10.36 -9.62 15.91
C MET A 224 -11.67 -10.40 16.17
N GLY A 225 -11.60 -11.73 16.26
CA GLY A 225 -12.75 -12.61 16.49
C GLY A 225 -13.69 -12.80 15.29
N THR A 226 -13.39 -12.18 14.14
CA THR A 226 -14.08 -12.36 12.85
C THR A 226 -13.21 -13.19 11.90
N VAL A 227 -13.82 -13.89 10.94
CA VAL A 227 -13.09 -14.66 9.92
C VAL A 227 -13.36 -14.11 8.52
N MET A 228 -12.38 -13.45 7.92
CA MET A 228 -12.44 -13.00 6.53
C MET A 228 -12.12 -14.17 5.60
N LYS A 229 -13.06 -14.55 4.74
CA LYS A 229 -12.90 -15.57 3.69
C LYS A 229 -12.77 -14.87 2.34
N VAL A 230 -11.66 -15.07 1.64
CA VAL A 230 -11.32 -14.30 0.42
C VAL A 230 -10.57 -15.16 -0.60
N ARG A 231 -10.78 -14.92 -1.90
CA ARG A 231 -10.00 -15.56 -2.97
C ARG A 231 -9.21 -14.52 -3.74
N ILE A 232 -7.90 -14.70 -3.83
CA ILE A 232 -7.05 -13.92 -4.74
C ILE A 232 -7.22 -14.52 -6.15
N PRO A 233 -7.53 -13.73 -7.20
CA PRO A 233 -7.71 -14.25 -8.55
C PRO A 233 -6.38 -14.71 -9.16
N THR A 234 -6.46 -15.56 -10.18
CA THR A 234 -5.31 -16.04 -10.98
C THR A 234 -5.31 -15.48 -12.40
N CYS A 235 -4.16 -15.49 -13.05
CA CYS A 235 -4.04 -15.22 -14.48
C CYS A 235 -4.71 -16.30 -15.37
N TYR A 236 -5.15 -17.42 -14.81
CA TYR A 236 -5.89 -18.49 -15.50
C TYR A 236 -7.41 -18.39 -15.29
N ASP A 237 -7.89 -17.45 -14.46
CA ASP A 237 -9.31 -17.26 -14.20
C ASP A 237 -10.00 -16.71 -15.47
N LYS A 238 -11.17 -17.25 -15.81
CA LYS A 238 -11.98 -16.75 -16.93
C LYS A 238 -12.69 -15.45 -16.50
N PRO A 239 -12.75 -14.41 -17.35
CA PRO A 239 -13.51 -13.19 -17.07
C PRO A 239 -14.95 -13.50 -16.62
N GLY A 240 -15.42 -12.80 -15.59
CA GLY A 240 -16.75 -12.99 -15.00
C GLY A 240 -16.94 -14.26 -14.15
N THR A 241 -15.90 -15.07 -13.93
CA THR A 241 -15.99 -16.31 -13.12
C THR A 241 -15.63 -16.05 -11.65
N SER A 242 -16.38 -15.17 -10.98
CA SER A 242 -16.18 -14.83 -9.56
C SER A 242 -16.75 -15.94 -8.65
N GLN A 243 -16.02 -17.05 -8.52
CA GLN A 243 -16.38 -18.12 -7.61
C GLN A 243 -16.09 -17.74 -6.15
N LEU A 244 -17.11 -17.17 -5.49
CA LEU A 244 -17.31 -17.43 -4.08
C LEU A 244 -18.15 -18.70 -3.93
N VAL A 245 -17.52 -19.75 -3.41
CA VAL A 245 -18.23 -20.93 -2.92
C VAL A 245 -19.18 -20.48 -1.82
N GLN A 246 -20.47 -20.81 -1.95
CA GLN A 246 -21.49 -20.52 -0.94
C GLN A 246 -21.03 -21.10 0.40
N SER A 247 -21.08 -20.28 1.46
CA SER A 247 -20.72 -20.73 2.79
C SER A 247 -21.68 -21.85 3.24
N THR A 248 -21.14 -23.06 3.40
CA THR A 248 -21.83 -24.12 4.15
C THR A 248 -22.07 -23.61 5.57
N GLN A 249 -23.34 -23.40 5.92
CA GLN A 249 -23.77 -22.82 7.20
C GLN A 249 -23.54 -23.79 8.36
N ASN A 250 -22.30 -23.91 8.85
CA ASN A 250 -21.98 -24.76 10.00
C ASN A 250 -20.90 -24.20 10.94
N ASP A 251 -20.41 -22.97 10.72
CA ASP A 251 -19.47 -22.30 11.63
C ASP A 251 -20.24 -21.40 12.61
N ASN A 252 -20.03 -21.58 13.92
CA ASN A 252 -20.52 -20.68 14.98
C ASN A 252 -19.76 -19.33 15.04
N LEU A 253 -19.03 -18.96 13.98
CA LEU A 253 -18.13 -17.81 13.91
C LEU A 253 -18.67 -16.75 12.95
N VAL A 254 -18.54 -15.48 13.32
CA VAL A 254 -18.84 -14.36 12.42
C VAL A 254 -17.84 -14.38 11.27
N SER A 255 -18.33 -14.54 10.03
CA SER A 255 -17.48 -14.61 8.84
C SER A 255 -17.92 -13.60 7.79
N ILE A 256 -16.93 -12.91 7.21
CA ILE A 256 -17.11 -11.95 6.12
C ILE A 256 -16.53 -12.60 4.87
N VAL A 257 -17.33 -12.78 3.82
CA VAL A 257 -16.87 -13.34 2.55
C VAL A 257 -16.70 -12.19 1.55
N LEU A 258 -15.47 -11.98 1.07
CA LEU A 258 -15.17 -10.92 0.11
C LEU A 258 -15.19 -11.44 -1.33
N PRO A 259 -16.07 -10.93 -2.22
CA PRO A 259 -16.18 -11.41 -3.59
C PRO A 259 -14.94 -11.14 -4.43
N THR A 260 -14.19 -10.10 -4.08
CA THR A 260 -13.01 -9.63 -4.81
C THR A 260 -12.04 -8.99 -3.82
N VAL A 261 -10.75 -9.03 -4.13
CA VAL A 261 -9.69 -8.35 -3.37
C VAL A 261 -9.42 -6.91 -3.83
N HIS A 262 -9.85 -6.55 -5.04
CA HIS A 262 -9.28 -5.41 -5.78
C HIS A 262 -10.27 -4.64 -6.67
N GLU A 263 -11.43 -5.21 -6.99
CA GLU A 263 -12.37 -4.57 -7.91
C GLU A 263 -12.97 -3.32 -7.26
N VAL A 264 -12.93 -2.22 -8.01
CA VAL A 264 -13.50 -0.92 -7.66
C VAL A 264 -14.89 -0.80 -8.28
N ASP A 265 -15.77 -0.03 -7.66
CA ASP A 265 -17.10 0.26 -8.20
C ASP A 265 -17.01 1.21 -9.42
N LEU A 266 -16.72 0.60 -10.58
CA LEU A 266 -16.64 1.31 -11.86
C LEU A 266 -17.94 2.05 -12.21
N PHE A 267 -19.10 1.54 -11.78
CA PHE A 267 -20.37 2.17 -12.07
C PHE A 267 -20.50 3.49 -11.30
N THR A 268 -20.28 3.47 -9.98
CA THR A 268 -20.33 4.70 -9.17
C THR A 268 -19.28 5.72 -9.60
N CYS A 269 -18.05 5.29 -9.93
CA CYS A 269 -17.00 6.19 -10.40
C CYS A 269 -17.26 6.79 -11.79
N PHE A 270 -17.80 6.00 -12.74
CA PHE A 270 -18.00 6.47 -14.12
C PHE A 270 -19.40 7.00 -14.44
N HIS A 271 -20.41 6.77 -13.59
CA HIS A 271 -21.75 7.34 -13.78
C HIS A 271 -21.72 8.88 -14.00
N PRO A 272 -20.97 9.68 -13.22
CA PRO A 272 -20.69 11.10 -13.48
C PRO A 272 -20.21 11.47 -14.89
N VAL A 273 -19.45 10.57 -15.54
CA VAL A 273 -18.71 10.83 -16.78
C VAL A 273 -19.08 9.84 -17.90
N PHE A 274 -20.25 9.21 -17.79
CA PHE A 274 -20.63 8.05 -18.59
C PHE A 274 -20.53 8.29 -20.11
N PHE A 275 -20.97 9.46 -20.59
CA PHE A 275 -20.90 9.84 -22.01
C PHE A 275 -19.47 10.00 -22.56
N HIS A 276 -18.47 10.04 -21.68
CA HIS A 276 -17.05 10.19 -22.02
C HIS A 276 -16.24 8.91 -21.80
N ILE A 277 -16.86 7.80 -21.36
CA ILE A 277 -16.15 6.59 -20.93
C ILE A 277 -15.24 5.99 -22.03
N GLN A 278 -15.65 6.03 -23.30
CA GLN A 278 -14.84 5.57 -24.44
C GLN A 278 -13.54 6.38 -24.57
N MET A 279 -13.65 7.71 -24.56
CA MET A 279 -12.51 8.62 -24.63
C MET A 279 -11.61 8.49 -23.38
N LEU A 280 -12.20 8.33 -22.19
CA LEU A 280 -11.40 8.10 -20.97
C LEU A 280 -10.61 6.78 -21.05
N TRP A 281 -11.21 5.71 -21.57
CA TRP A 281 -10.52 4.44 -21.82
C TRP A 281 -9.39 4.58 -22.85
N GLU A 282 -9.60 5.34 -23.93
CA GLU A 282 -8.56 5.68 -24.91
C GLU A 282 -7.39 6.45 -24.28
N LEU A 283 -7.68 7.49 -23.47
CA LEU A 283 -6.65 8.26 -22.76
C LEU A 283 -5.83 7.38 -21.80
N VAL A 284 -6.47 6.47 -21.06
CA VAL A 284 -5.79 5.54 -20.16
C VAL A 284 -4.93 4.53 -20.95
N LEU A 285 -5.41 4.00 -22.07
CA LEU A 285 -4.62 3.10 -22.93
C LEU A 285 -3.39 3.76 -23.53
N LEU A 286 -3.50 5.03 -23.93
CA LEU A 286 -2.41 5.82 -24.50
C LEU A 286 -1.43 6.35 -23.43
N GLY A 287 -1.80 6.28 -22.14
CA GLY A 287 -1.00 6.83 -21.05
C GLY A 287 -0.99 8.36 -21.03
N GLU A 288 -2.08 9.00 -21.46
CA GLU A 288 -2.17 10.46 -21.52
C GLU A 288 -2.19 11.11 -20.14
N ALA A 289 -1.65 12.33 -20.05
CA ALA A 289 -1.54 13.06 -18.79
C ALA A 289 -2.91 13.56 -18.31
N LEU A 290 -3.39 13.03 -17.18
CA LEU A 290 -4.78 13.18 -16.73
C LEU A 290 -4.88 13.61 -15.26
N VAL A 291 -5.68 14.63 -14.97
CA VAL A 291 -5.99 15.05 -13.60
C VAL A 291 -7.45 14.79 -13.25
N VAL A 292 -7.69 14.08 -12.16
CA VAL A 292 -9.00 13.93 -11.52
C VAL A 292 -9.10 14.89 -10.34
N MET A 293 -9.98 15.88 -10.43
CA MET A 293 -10.32 16.78 -9.33
C MET A 293 -11.63 16.31 -8.68
N ALA A 294 -11.57 15.91 -7.42
CA ALA A 294 -12.71 15.36 -6.67
C ALA A 294 -12.95 16.12 -5.36
N PRO A 295 -14.12 16.03 -4.70
CA PRO A 295 -14.41 16.81 -3.51
C PRO A 295 -13.91 16.12 -2.22
N SER A 296 -13.59 14.82 -2.29
CA SER A 296 -13.06 14.00 -1.19
C SER A 296 -11.89 13.11 -1.64
N PRO A 297 -10.98 12.71 -0.72
CA PRO A 297 -9.89 11.77 -1.05
C PRO A 297 -10.40 10.39 -1.48
N ALA A 298 -11.57 9.98 -0.98
CA ALA A 298 -12.24 8.74 -1.36
C ALA A 298 -12.55 8.73 -2.86
N GLU A 299 -13.39 9.67 -3.32
CA GLU A 299 -13.78 9.82 -4.73
C GLU A 299 -12.57 10.04 -5.66
N SER A 300 -11.55 10.78 -5.19
CA SER A 300 -10.27 10.90 -5.88
C SER A 300 -9.64 9.53 -6.12
N SER A 301 -9.41 8.77 -5.04
CA SER A 301 -8.69 7.51 -5.10
C SER A 301 -9.47 6.42 -5.84
N ASP A 302 -10.78 6.32 -5.62
CA ASP A 302 -11.64 5.35 -6.27
C ASP A 302 -11.74 5.63 -7.78
N THR A 303 -11.88 6.90 -8.20
CA THR A 303 -11.96 7.22 -9.64
C THR A 303 -10.63 6.97 -10.36
N VAL A 304 -9.49 7.33 -9.77
CA VAL A 304 -8.19 7.04 -10.38
C VAL A 304 -7.94 5.53 -10.50
N LEU A 305 -8.31 4.76 -9.48
CA LEU A 305 -8.24 3.30 -9.55
C LEU A 305 -9.23 2.71 -10.56
N ALA A 306 -10.43 3.27 -10.70
CA ALA A 306 -11.41 2.87 -11.70
C ALA A 306 -10.90 3.13 -13.12
N LEU A 307 -10.26 4.28 -13.37
CA LEU A 307 -9.57 4.61 -14.63
C LEU A 307 -8.47 3.59 -14.92
N VAL A 308 -7.56 3.34 -13.99
CA VAL A 308 -6.49 2.34 -14.15
C VAL A 308 -7.05 0.93 -14.37
N SER A 309 -8.20 0.60 -13.77
CA SER A 309 -8.84 -0.72 -13.88
C SER A 309 -9.67 -0.90 -15.16
N CYS A 310 -10.09 0.16 -15.85
CA CYS A 310 -10.98 0.04 -17.01
C CYS A 310 -10.30 -0.60 -18.24
N ILE A 311 -8.97 -0.66 -18.25
CA ILE A 311 -8.18 -1.36 -19.28
C ILE A 311 -7.83 -2.82 -18.91
N SER A 312 -8.31 -3.32 -17.75
CA SER A 312 -8.15 -4.73 -17.34
C SER A 312 -8.62 -5.68 -18.45
N PRO A 313 -7.88 -6.76 -18.78
CA PRO A 313 -6.75 -7.34 -18.04
C PRO A 313 -5.36 -6.77 -18.37
N LEU A 314 -5.28 -5.68 -19.15
CA LEU A 314 -3.99 -5.05 -19.47
C LEU A 314 -3.36 -4.41 -18.23
N ARG A 315 -2.03 -4.34 -18.22
CA ARG A 315 -1.29 -3.59 -17.20
C ARG A 315 -1.25 -2.12 -17.62
N TYR A 316 -1.68 -1.22 -16.73
CA TYR A 316 -1.36 0.19 -16.85
C TYR A 316 0.13 0.39 -16.56
N CYS A 317 0.88 0.90 -17.54
CA CYS A 317 2.36 0.96 -17.50
C CYS A 317 2.91 2.33 -17.09
N SER A 318 2.08 3.37 -17.12
CA SER A 318 2.43 4.74 -16.71
C SER A 318 2.22 4.94 -15.20
N ASP A 319 2.66 6.07 -14.64
CA ASP A 319 2.47 6.29 -13.19
C ASP A 319 1.03 6.67 -12.84
N PHE A 320 0.61 6.43 -11.61
CA PHE A 320 -0.66 6.93 -11.10
C PHE A 320 -0.61 7.21 -9.60
N ARG A 321 -1.32 8.26 -9.19
CA ARG A 321 -1.48 8.67 -7.79
C ARG A 321 -2.98 8.73 -7.48
N PRO A 322 -3.55 7.71 -6.81
CA PRO A 322 -4.97 7.72 -6.44
C PRO A 322 -5.34 8.95 -5.60
N TYR A 323 -4.42 9.36 -4.74
CA TYR A 323 -4.51 10.61 -4.00
C TYR A 323 -3.14 11.28 -3.94
N PHE A 324 -3.12 12.57 -4.27
CA PHE A 324 -1.94 13.41 -4.40
C PHE A 324 -2.20 14.79 -3.79
N THR A 325 -1.23 15.32 -3.04
CA THR A 325 -1.39 16.54 -2.26
C THR A 325 -0.30 17.56 -2.59
N ILE A 326 -0.49 18.82 -2.21
CA ILE A 326 0.53 19.87 -2.41
C ILE A 326 1.83 19.62 -1.62
N HIS A 327 1.79 18.68 -0.68
CA HIS A 327 2.89 18.31 0.21
C HIS A 327 3.65 17.05 -0.25
N ASP A 328 3.27 16.43 -1.37
CA ASP A 328 4.00 15.28 -1.91
C ASP A 328 5.44 15.68 -2.29
N SER A 329 6.40 14.83 -1.97
CA SER A 329 7.82 15.01 -2.32
C SER A 329 8.08 15.18 -3.82
N GLU A 330 7.19 14.68 -4.67
CA GLU A 330 7.25 14.73 -6.12
C GLU A 330 6.37 15.86 -6.69
N PHE A 331 5.79 16.74 -5.86
CA PHE A 331 4.99 17.89 -6.29
C PHE A 331 5.69 18.73 -7.38
N LYS A 332 6.99 18.97 -7.27
CA LYS A 332 7.77 19.72 -8.28
C LYS A 332 7.99 18.95 -9.59
N GLU A 333 8.03 17.63 -9.54
CA GLU A 333 8.16 16.73 -10.72
C GLU A 333 6.90 16.86 -11.58
N TYR A 334 5.72 16.76 -10.96
CA TYR A 334 4.43 16.79 -11.67
C TYR A 334 3.89 18.19 -12.00
N THR A 335 4.36 19.25 -11.33
CA THR A 335 3.81 20.61 -11.55
C THR A 335 4.70 21.55 -12.36
N THR A 336 5.84 21.06 -12.87
CA THR A 336 6.72 21.86 -13.72
C THR A 336 6.05 22.24 -15.05
N ARG A 337 6.34 23.45 -15.54
CA ARG A 337 5.86 23.98 -16.83
C ARG A 337 6.94 24.01 -17.92
N THR A 338 8.15 23.53 -17.61
CA THR A 338 9.30 23.56 -18.52
C THR A 338 9.39 22.35 -19.45
N GLN A 339 8.54 21.34 -19.23
CA GLN A 339 8.50 20.08 -19.97
C GLN A 339 7.05 19.76 -20.33
N ALA A 340 6.85 18.82 -21.26
CA ALA A 340 5.54 18.24 -21.48
C ALA A 340 5.04 17.57 -20.19
N PRO A 341 3.71 17.58 -19.91
CA PRO A 341 3.15 16.84 -18.79
C PRO A 341 3.61 15.37 -18.81
N PRO A 342 4.08 14.81 -17.69
CA PRO A 342 4.47 13.40 -17.63
C PRO A 342 3.27 12.50 -17.83
N SER A 343 3.51 11.28 -18.33
CA SER A 343 2.51 10.23 -18.47
C SER A 343 2.08 9.72 -17.08
N VAL A 344 1.03 10.31 -16.51
CA VAL A 344 0.52 10.02 -15.17
C VAL A 344 -0.96 10.37 -15.02
N ILE A 345 -1.68 9.59 -14.20
CA ILE A 345 -3.02 9.96 -13.70
C ILE A 345 -2.89 10.45 -12.25
N LEU A 346 -3.32 11.69 -11.98
CA LEU A 346 -3.27 12.31 -10.65
C LEU A 346 -4.68 12.55 -10.09
N GLY A 347 -4.99 11.96 -8.95
CA GLY A 347 -6.18 12.28 -8.15
C GLY A 347 -5.87 13.36 -7.11
N VAL A 348 -6.63 14.46 -7.12
CA VAL A 348 -6.43 15.61 -6.24
C VAL A 348 -7.75 16.14 -5.69
N THR A 349 -7.72 16.68 -4.47
CA THR A 349 -8.88 17.35 -3.84
C THR A 349 -8.73 18.85 -3.68
N ASN A 350 -7.50 19.36 -3.75
CA ASN A 350 -7.21 20.76 -3.45
C ASN A 350 -7.44 21.65 -4.68
N PRO A 351 -8.35 22.65 -4.63
CA PRO A 351 -8.64 23.54 -5.75
C PRO A 351 -7.41 24.30 -6.30
N PHE A 352 -6.33 24.40 -5.53
CA PHE A 352 -5.05 24.93 -6.00
C PHE A 352 -4.55 24.24 -7.28
N PHE A 353 -4.74 22.92 -7.40
CA PHE A 353 -4.36 22.17 -8.59
C PHE A 353 -5.08 22.62 -9.86
N ALA A 354 -6.29 23.18 -9.76
CA ALA A 354 -7.03 23.70 -10.91
C ALA A 354 -6.31 24.87 -11.61
N LYS A 355 -5.52 25.66 -10.87
CA LYS A 355 -4.68 26.75 -11.42
C LYS A 355 -3.28 26.27 -11.76
N THR A 356 -2.71 25.38 -10.95
CA THR A 356 -1.35 24.87 -11.16
C THR A 356 -1.26 24.03 -12.43
N LEU A 357 -2.18 23.07 -12.58
CA LEU A 357 -2.26 22.10 -13.68
C LEU A 357 -3.20 22.55 -14.82
N GLN A 358 -3.60 23.83 -14.87
CA GLN A 358 -4.48 24.39 -15.93
C GLN A 358 -3.95 24.23 -17.38
N HIS A 359 -2.68 23.81 -17.52
CA HIS A 359 -1.97 23.64 -18.78
C HIS A 359 -1.91 22.16 -19.22
N TRP A 360 -2.44 21.24 -18.42
CA TRP A 360 -2.53 19.82 -18.76
C TRP A 360 -3.63 19.57 -19.78
N PRO A 361 -3.47 18.58 -20.66
CA PRO A 361 -4.40 18.35 -21.76
C PRO A 361 -5.76 17.82 -21.27
N HIS A 362 -5.81 17.05 -20.18
CA HIS A 362 -7.03 16.38 -19.73
C HIS A 362 -7.29 16.62 -18.23
N ILE A 363 -8.44 17.24 -17.93
CA ILE A 363 -8.90 17.51 -16.56
C ILE A 363 -10.35 17.03 -16.41
N ILE A 364 -10.57 16.07 -15.51
CA ILE A 364 -11.89 15.61 -15.07
C ILE A 364 -12.21 16.34 -13.76
N ARG A 365 -13.43 16.89 -13.65
CA ARG A 365 -13.97 17.40 -12.40
C ARG A 365 -15.18 16.57 -11.98
N ILE A 366 -15.11 15.99 -10.78
CA ILE A 366 -16.11 15.12 -10.18
C ILE A 366 -16.70 15.83 -8.98
N GLY A 367 -18.02 15.86 -8.89
CA GLY A 367 -18.76 16.57 -7.84
C GLY A 367 -18.69 18.10 -7.93
N ASP A 368 -19.68 18.79 -7.36
CA ASP A 368 -19.67 20.25 -7.33
C ASP A 368 -18.68 20.77 -6.29
N MET A 369 -17.63 21.41 -6.77
CA MET A 369 -16.77 22.25 -5.91
C MET A 369 -17.40 23.62 -5.56
N LYS A 370 -18.74 23.75 -5.57
CA LYS A 370 -19.60 24.54 -4.64
C LYS A 370 -21.02 24.80 -5.15
N GLN A 371 -21.91 24.94 -4.16
CA GLN A 371 -23.35 25.26 -4.19
C GLN A 371 -24.28 24.08 -4.53
N ALA A 372 -25.20 23.82 -3.60
CA ALA A 372 -26.07 22.66 -3.63
C ALA A 372 -27.23 22.84 -4.62
N GLY A 373 -27.45 21.84 -5.48
CA GLY A 373 -28.67 21.74 -6.27
C GLY A 373 -28.55 20.81 -7.47
N GLU A 374 -27.50 20.96 -8.27
CA GLU A 374 -27.39 20.36 -9.60
C GLU A 374 -25.95 19.92 -9.89
N THR A 375 -25.71 18.61 -9.99
CA THR A 375 -24.39 18.03 -10.27
C THR A 375 -23.81 18.53 -11.59
N CYS A 376 -22.87 19.47 -11.54
CA CYS A 376 -22.27 20.08 -12.73
C CYS A 376 -20.90 19.45 -13.06
N PHE A 377 -20.90 18.48 -13.98
CA PHE A 377 -19.66 17.87 -14.45
C PHE A 377 -19.04 18.69 -15.58
N HIS A 378 -17.75 18.98 -15.47
CA HIS A 378 -17.00 19.68 -16.51
C HIS A 378 -15.69 18.96 -16.82
N ILE A 379 -15.67 18.26 -17.94
CA ILE A 379 -14.46 17.69 -18.52
C ILE A 379 -13.85 18.71 -19.47
N HIS A 380 -12.64 19.17 -19.17
CA HIS A 380 -11.85 19.97 -20.10
C HIS A 380 -10.79 19.05 -20.72
N ILE A 381 -10.96 18.75 -22.00
CA ILE A 381 -10.03 17.94 -22.79
C ILE A 381 -9.57 18.75 -23.99
N ALA A 382 -8.25 18.90 -24.13
CA ALA A 382 -7.62 19.42 -25.32
C ALA A 382 -7.92 18.48 -26.50
N SER A 383 -8.53 19.02 -27.57
CA SER A 383 -9.01 18.26 -28.72
C SER A 383 -7.91 17.85 -29.70
N SER A 384 -6.70 17.54 -29.21
CA SER A 384 -5.52 17.24 -30.03
C SER A 384 -5.46 15.80 -30.54
N LEU A 385 -6.40 14.93 -30.13
CA LEU A 385 -6.50 13.53 -30.56
C LEU A 385 -7.34 13.32 -31.84
N CYS A 386 -7.84 14.39 -32.46
CA CYS A 386 -8.52 14.34 -33.75
C CYS A 386 -7.71 15.07 -34.82
N HIS A 387 -6.66 14.43 -35.37
CA HIS A 387 -6.33 14.52 -36.80
C HIS A 387 -5.32 13.46 -37.26
#